data_AF-A0A9D7ACV5-F1
#
_entry.id   AF-A0A9D7ACV5-F1
#
_cell.length_a   1.000
_cell.length_b   1.000
_cell.length_c   1.000
_cell.angle_alpha   90.00
_cell.angle_beta   90.00
_cell.angle_gamma   90.00
#
_symmetry.space_group_name_H-M   'P 1'
#
loop_
_entity.id
_entity.type
_entity.pdbx_description
1 polymer ?
#
loop_
_entity_poly.entity_id
_entity_poly.type
_entity_poly.pdbx_seq_one_letter_code
_entity_poly.pdbx_strand_id
1 'polypeptide(L)'
;MLRRNSVIVLTFVLLASSLVSHRVRAEMSGGSVSGESGSATQTQAVLRYLDIGTAHSCGLLDNNTIKCWGLGSSGQLGYGATSTLGDGAGEMGDALATIDLGTGRTAKQIATGSSHSCAVLDNNTVKCWGLGTNGRLGYGTTTSLGRSSGQMGDALATIDLGTGRTAAAISAGSAHTCAVLDNATVKCWGLNTDGQLGLGDTDDRGDDAGEM
;
A
#
# COMPACT_ATOMS: atom_id res chain seq x y z
N MET A 1 14.27 59.83 22.12
CA MET A 1 14.60 58.95 20.99
C MET A 1 13.37 58.10 20.66
N LEU A 2 12.69 58.40 19.55
CA LEU A 2 11.59 57.58 19.05
C LEU A 2 12.13 56.23 18.56
N ARG A 3 11.55 55.12 19.02
CA ARG A 3 11.66 53.84 18.30
C ARG A 3 10.27 53.37 17.87
N ARG A 4 10.18 53.12 16.57
CA ARG A 4 9.01 52.76 15.77
C ARG A 4 8.36 51.45 16.23
N ASN A 5 7.04 51.45 16.13
CA ASN A 5 6.15 50.30 16.06
C ASN A 5 6.68 49.18 15.14
N SER A 6 6.50 47.94 15.57
CA SER A 6 6.24 46.80 14.69
C SER A 6 5.44 45.78 15.48
N VAL A 7 4.12 45.90 15.40
CA VAL A 7 3.19 44.84 15.83
C VAL A 7 3.25 43.77 14.74
N ILE A 8 3.95 42.67 15.01
CA ILE A 8 3.87 41.48 14.16
C ILE A 8 2.58 40.77 14.57
N VAL A 9 1.49 41.06 13.86
CA VAL A 9 0.30 40.22 13.87
C VAL A 9 0.70 38.94 13.15
N LEU A 10 1.14 37.94 13.90
CA LEU A 10 1.40 36.60 13.38
C LEU A 10 0.04 35.93 13.18
N THR A 11 -0.55 36.14 12.01
CA THR A 11 -1.75 35.43 11.58
C THR A 11 -1.38 33.95 11.44
N PHE A 12 -1.67 33.17 12.48
CA PHE A 12 -1.68 31.71 12.38
C PHE A 12 -2.77 31.31 11.39
N VAL A 13 -2.40 31.12 10.13
CA VAL A 13 -3.23 30.38 9.19
C VAL A 13 -3.12 28.92 9.61
N LEU A 14 -4.06 28.47 10.44
CA LEU A 14 -4.40 27.06 10.55
C LEU A 14 -4.89 26.61 9.17
N LEU A 15 -3.99 26.09 8.34
CA LEU A 15 -4.37 25.09 7.36
C LEU A 15 -4.66 23.80 8.14
N ALA A 16 -5.84 23.77 8.78
CA ALA A 16 -6.54 22.52 8.91
C ALA A 16 -6.84 22.08 7.48
N SER A 17 -5.95 21.27 6.91
CA SER A 17 -6.29 20.47 5.74
C SER A 17 -7.44 19.59 6.18
N SER A 18 -8.64 20.08 5.95
CA SER A 18 -9.86 19.28 5.96
C SER A 18 -9.65 18.20 4.92
N LEU A 19 -9.08 17.07 5.35
CA LEU A 19 -9.29 15.78 4.71
C LEU A 19 -10.77 15.46 4.90
N VAL A 20 -11.62 16.19 4.17
CA VAL A 20 -12.89 15.65 3.73
C VAL A 20 -12.48 14.44 2.92
N SER A 21 -12.49 13.28 3.56
CA SER A 21 -12.48 11.99 2.89
C SER A 21 -13.53 12.08 1.80
N HIS A 22 -13.10 12.36 0.57
CA HIS A 22 -13.95 12.23 -0.60
C HIS A 22 -14.21 10.73 -0.67
N ARG A 23 -15.33 10.32 -0.09
CA ARG A 23 -15.89 8.99 -0.25
C ARG A 23 -16.27 8.85 -1.71
N VAL A 24 -15.29 8.54 -2.55
CA VAL A 24 -15.57 8.04 -3.89
C VAL A 24 -16.05 6.62 -3.68
N ARG A 25 -17.38 6.45 -3.70
CA ARG A 25 -18.01 5.13 -3.78
C ARG A 25 -17.74 4.61 -5.18
N ALA A 26 -16.63 3.91 -5.38
CA ALA A 26 -16.47 3.08 -6.55
C ALA A 26 -17.17 1.75 -6.26
N GLU A 27 -18.33 1.54 -6.88
CA GLU A 27 -18.98 0.24 -6.88
C GLU A 27 -18.19 -0.68 -7.80
N MET A 28 -17.36 -1.55 -7.20
CA MET A 28 -16.75 -2.68 -7.91
C MET A 28 -17.69 -3.90 -7.89
N SER A 29 -18.98 -3.72 -7.54
CA SER A 29 -19.98 -4.78 -7.54
C SER A 29 -20.30 -5.21 -8.97
N GLY A 30 -19.70 -6.30 -9.41
CA GLY A 30 -20.12 -7.01 -10.62
C GLY A 30 -21.40 -7.80 -10.33
N GLY A 31 -22.54 -7.14 -10.27
CA GLY A 31 -23.83 -7.80 -10.08
C GLY A 31 -24.46 -8.19 -11.43
N SER A 32 -24.38 -9.46 -11.83
CA SER A 32 -25.37 -10.03 -12.75
C SER A 32 -26.43 -10.77 -11.93
N VAL A 33 -27.61 -10.17 -11.76
CA VAL A 33 -28.78 -10.87 -11.25
C VAL A 33 -29.44 -11.59 -12.42
N SER A 34 -29.22 -12.90 -12.53
CA SER A 34 -30.08 -13.76 -13.34
C SER A 34 -30.53 -14.94 -12.48
N GLY A 35 -31.72 -14.82 -11.91
CA GLY A 35 -32.36 -15.91 -11.18
C GLY A 35 -33.43 -15.43 -10.22
N GLU A 36 -34.69 -15.46 -10.65
CA GLU A 36 -35.83 -15.46 -9.75
C GLU A 36 -35.82 -16.75 -8.92
N SER A 37 -35.37 -16.68 -7.67
CA SER A 37 -35.88 -17.44 -6.51
C SER A 37 -35.00 -17.13 -5.30
N GLY A 38 -35.66 -16.93 -4.16
CA GLY A 38 -35.05 -16.31 -2.97
C GLY A 38 -33.85 -17.04 -2.36
N SER A 39 -33.12 -16.24 -1.57
CA SER A 39 -32.06 -16.60 -0.63
C SER A 39 -30.63 -16.69 -1.19
N ALA A 40 -29.97 -15.53 -1.27
CA ALA A 40 -28.70 -15.31 -0.59
C ALA A 40 -28.48 -13.80 -0.38
N THR A 41 -28.53 -13.33 0.86
CA THR A 41 -27.93 -12.04 1.23
C THR A 41 -26.41 -12.21 1.18
N GLN A 42 -25.82 -12.20 -0.01
CA GLN A 42 -24.39 -11.94 -0.12
C GLN A 42 -24.24 -10.42 -0.01
N THR A 43 -23.91 -9.94 1.18
CA THR A 43 -23.42 -8.59 1.33
C THR A 43 -22.05 -8.56 0.64
N GLN A 44 -22.04 -8.20 -0.64
CA GLN A 44 -20.81 -8.00 -1.38
C GLN A 44 -19.96 -6.98 -0.61
N ALA A 45 -18.69 -7.33 -0.39
CA ALA A 45 -17.77 -6.46 0.32
C ALA A 45 -17.61 -5.16 -0.47
N VAL A 46 -17.76 -4.03 0.21
CA VAL A 46 -17.77 -2.70 -0.40
C VAL A 46 -16.38 -2.09 -0.28
N LEU A 47 -15.94 -1.40 -1.33
CA LEU A 47 -14.68 -0.66 -1.30
C LEU A 47 -14.70 0.39 -0.18
N ARG A 48 -13.71 0.35 0.71
CA ARG A 48 -13.57 1.27 1.84
C ARG A 48 -12.48 2.30 1.60
N TYR A 49 -11.33 1.87 1.09
CA TYR A 49 -10.21 2.73 0.72
C TYR A 49 -9.65 2.33 -0.63
N LEU A 50 -9.15 3.31 -1.36
CA LEU A 50 -8.50 3.13 -2.65
C LEU A 50 -7.15 3.81 -2.59
N ASP A 51 -6.11 3.09 -3.00
CA ASP A 51 -4.79 3.65 -3.20
C ASP A 51 -4.39 3.46 -4.68
N ILE A 52 -3.83 4.53 -5.26
CA ILE A 52 -3.58 4.64 -6.69
C ILE A 52 -2.09 4.85 -6.91
N GLY A 53 -1.47 3.85 -7.53
CA GLY A 53 -0.09 3.90 -7.95
C GLY A 53 0.04 4.50 -9.35
N THR A 54 1.22 4.38 -9.94
CA THR A 54 1.44 4.90 -11.31
C THR A 54 0.74 4.06 -12.37
N ALA A 55 0.76 2.73 -12.24
CA ALA A 55 0.27 1.81 -13.27
C ALA A 55 -0.70 0.74 -12.74
N HIS A 56 -0.96 0.72 -11.43
CA HIS A 56 -1.91 -0.18 -10.80
C HIS A 56 -2.67 0.55 -9.69
N SER A 57 -3.83 -0.01 -9.34
CA SER A 57 -4.71 0.50 -8.30
C SER A 57 -5.05 -0.63 -7.35
N CYS A 58 -5.17 -0.33 -6.07
CA CYS A 58 -5.50 -1.31 -5.05
C CYS A 58 -6.61 -0.79 -4.14
N GLY A 59 -7.67 -1.58 -4.03
CA GLY A 59 -8.79 -1.32 -3.16
C GLY A 59 -8.76 -2.17 -1.91
N LEU A 60 -8.91 -1.55 -0.74
CA LEU A 60 -9.19 -2.21 0.53
C LEU A 60 -10.70 -2.20 0.78
N LEU A 61 -11.28 -3.38 0.96
CA LEU A 61 -12.71 -3.59 1.16
C LEU A 61 -13.08 -3.52 2.66
N ASP A 62 -14.37 -3.38 2.95
CA ASP A 62 -14.92 -3.31 4.31
C ASP A 62 -14.76 -4.59 5.13
N ASN A 63 -14.59 -5.73 4.47
CA ASN A 63 -14.19 -7.00 5.07
C ASN A 63 -12.67 -7.15 5.27
N ASN A 64 -11.91 -6.06 5.10
CA ASN A 64 -10.45 -5.98 5.26
C ASN A 64 -9.63 -6.84 4.26
N THR A 65 -10.23 -7.25 3.14
CA THR A 65 -9.51 -7.87 2.01
C THR A 65 -9.07 -6.83 0.98
N ILE A 66 -8.04 -7.15 0.18
CA ILE A 66 -7.53 -6.26 -0.87
C ILE A 66 -7.80 -6.89 -2.24
N LYS A 67 -8.20 -6.06 -3.21
CA LYS A 67 -8.17 -6.37 -4.64
C LYS A 67 -7.30 -5.35 -5.36
N CYS A 68 -6.44 -5.76 -6.29
CA CYS A 68 -5.64 -4.86 -7.11
C CYS A 68 -5.87 -5.12 -8.60
N TRP A 69 -5.78 -4.08 -9.41
CA TRP A 69 -5.94 -4.15 -10.87
C TRP A 69 -5.01 -3.17 -11.56
N GLY A 70 -4.87 -3.29 -12.88
CA GLY A 70 -3.90 -2.58 -13.70
C GLY A 70 -2.71 -3.45 -14.08
N LEU A 71 -1.54 -2.84 -14.25
CA LEU A 71 -0.32 -3.52 -14.70
C LEU A 71 0.17 -4.51 -13.64
N GLY A 72 0.35 -5.79 -14.03
CA GLY A 72 0.86 -6.84 -13.15
C GLY A 72 2.24 -7.37 -13.49
N SER A 73 2.91 -6.82 -14.51
CA SER A 73 4.15 -7.37 -15.05
C SER A 73 5.32 -7.46 -14.06
N SER A 74 5.27 -6.73 -12.93
CA SER A 74 6.25 -6.76 -11.83
C SER A 74 5.78 -7.57 -10.61
N GLY A 75 4.59 -8.16 -10.64
CA GLY A 75 3.96 -8.82 -9.50
C GLY A 75 3.25 -7.86 -8.54
N GLN A 76 3.14 -6.56 -8.87
CA GLN A 76 2.63 -5.51 -7.97
C GLN A 76 1.15 -5.66 -7.60
N LEU A 77 0.41 -6.52 -8.32
CA LEU A 77 -0.96 -6.86 -7.98
C LEU A 77 -1.07 -7.92 -6.88
N GLY A 78 -0.01 -8.68 -6.59
CA GLY A 78 0.02 -9.62 -5.46
C GLY A 78 -0.72 -10.94 -5.70
N TYR A 79 -0.99 -11.31 -6.96
CA TYR A 79 -1.67 -12.57 -7.30
C TYR A 79 -0.73 -13.76 -7.55
N GLY A 80 0.58 -13.58 -7.35
CA GLY A 80 1.56 -14.61 -7.71
C GLY A 80 1.59 -14.86 -9.23
N ALA A 81 1.36 -13.82 -10.01
CA ALA A 81 1.25 -13.85 -11.46
C ALA A 81 1.71 -12.50 -12.05
N THR A 82 1.95 -12.47 -13.36
CA THR A 82 2.41 -11.27 -14.08
C THR A 82 1.39 -10.68 -15.05
N SER A 83 0.16 -11.19 -15.06
CA SER A 83 -0.91 -10.68 -15.93
C SER A 83 -1.34 -9.28 -15.51
N THR A 84 -1.57 -8.42 -16.49
CA THR A 84 -2.40 -7.23 -16.31
C THR A 84 -3.84 -7.69 -16.05
N LEU A 85 -4.57 -6.97 -15.20
CA LEU A 85 -5.97 -7.26 -14.88
C LEU A 85 -6.80 -5.98 -14.99
N GLY A 86 -8.01 -6.10 -15.54
CA GLY A 86 -8.93 -4.99 -15.75
C GLY A 86 -8.83 -4.34 -17.12
N ASP A 87 -8.03 -4.91 -18.03
CA ASP A 87 -7.97 -4.57 -19.45
C ASP A 87 -8.85 -5.49 -20.32
N GLY A 88 -9.37 -6.57 -19.75
CA GLY A 88 -10.28 -7.52 -20.41
C GLY A 88 -11.68 -7.62 -19.79
N ALA A 89 -12.60 -8.23 -20.54
CA ALA A 89 -13.93 -8.56 -20.05
C ALA A 89 -13.86 -9.70 -19.03
N GLY A 90 -14.57 -9.56 -17.90
CA GLY A 90 -14.65 -10.61 -16.88
C GLY A 90 -13.46 -10.67 -15.92
N GLU A 91 -12.59 -9.66 -15.91
CA GLU A 91 -11.41 -9.61 -15.00
C GLU A 91 -11.67 -8.79 -13.74
N MET A 92 -12.83 -8.15 -13.64
CA MET A 92 -13.17 -7.19 -12.58
C MET A 92 -14.36 -7.66 -11.74
N GLY A 93 -14.58 -6.96 -10.63
CA GLY A 93 -15.67 -7.25 -9.70
C GLY A 93 -15.47 -8.57 -8.97
N ASP A 94 -16.46 -9.45 -9.01
CA ASP A 94 -16.43 -10.73 -8.30
C ASP A 94 -15.43 -11.72 -8.90
N ALA A 95 -15.11 -11.58 -10.19
CA ALA A 95 -14.09 -12.39 -10.86
C ALA A 95 -12.66 -12.03 -10.42
N LEU A 96 -12.45 -10.81 -9.93
CA LEU A 96 -11.15 -10.38 -9.41
C LEU A 96 -10.94 -10.99 -8.02
N ALA A 97 -9.93 -11.85 -7.90
CA ALA A 97 -9.57 -12.49 -6.65
C ALA A 97 -9.11 -11.46 -5.59
N THR A 98 -9.19 -11.86 -4.32
CA THR A 98 -8.54 -11.13 -3.22
C THR A 98 -7.08 -11.54 -3.09
N ILE A 99 -6.23 -10.62 -2.65
CA ILE A 99 -4.81 -10.90 -2.40
C ILE A 99 -4.66 -11.77 -1.16
N ASP A 100 -3.81 -12.80 -1.27
CA ASP A 100 -3.41 -13.64 -0.14
C ASP A 100 -2.31 -12.97 0.68
N LEU A 101 -2.65 -12.57 1.91
CA LEU A 101 -1.75 -11.94 2.88
C LEU A 101 -1.19 -12.93 3.92
N GLY A 102 -1.60 -14.20 3.82
CA GLY A 102 -1.25 -15.27 4.75
C GLY A 102 -2.45 -15.77 5.55
N THR A 103 -2.31 -16.94 6.14
CA THR A 103 -3.37 -17.63 6.86
C THR A 103 -3.89 -16.76 8.01
N GLY A 104 -5.19 -16.44 7.96
CA GLY A 104 -5.86 -15.64 8.98
C GLY A 104 -5.44 -14.18 9.03
N ARG A 105 -4.83 -13.64 7.96
CA ARG A 105 -4.41 -12.24 7.88
C ARG A 105 -5.33 -11.40 7.03
N THR A 106 -5.63 -10.20 7.53
CA THR A 106 -6.36 -9.16 6.82
C THR A 106 -5.56 -7.85 6.80
N ALA A 107 -5.94 -6.90 5.97
CA ALA A 107 -5.28 -5.60 5.86
C ALA A 107 -6.07 -4.48 6.54
N LYS A 108 -5.33 -3.55 7.15
CA LYS A 108 -5.86 -2.28 7.67
C LYS A 108 -5.57 -1.10 6.74
N GLN A 109 -4.49 -1.20 5.97
CA GLN A 109 -4.06 -0.17 5.02
C GLN A 109 -3.33 -0.82 3.84
N ILE A 110 -3.41 -0.17 2.68
CA ILE A 110 -2.65 -0.48 1.47
C ILE A 110 -2.01 0.81 0.96
N ALA A 111 -0.79 0.72 0.45
CA ALA A 111 -0.07 1.78 -0.24
C ALA A 111 0.58 1.23 -1.51
N THR A 112 0.54 2.00 -2.59
CA THR A 112 0.97 1.61 -3.93
C THR A 112 1.96 2.65 -4.47
N GLY A 113 3.12 2.16 -4.91
CA GLY A 113 4.13 2.96 -5.60
C GLY A 113 3.99 2.84 -7.12
N SER A 114 5.08 3.02 -7.86
CA SER A 114 5.03 2.88 -9.33
C SER A 114 4.89 1.43 -9.79
N SER A 115 5.55 0.50 -9.10
CA SER A 115 5.57 -0.93 -9.45
C SER A 115 5.64 -1.84 -8.23
N HIS A 116 5.23 -1.35 -7.06
CA HIS A 116 5.17 -2.13 -5.82
C HIS A 116 3.95 -1.73 -4.98
N SER A 117 3.59 -2.60 -4.06
CA SER A 117 2.47 -2.42 -3.13
C SER A 117 2.89 -2.90 -1.75
N CYS A 118 2.39 -2.24 -0.71
CA CYS A 118 2.63 -2.63 0.67
C CYS A 118 1.36 -2.54 1.50
N ALA A 119 1.10 -3.54 2.33
CA ALA A 119 -0.05 -3.58 3.24
C ALA A 119 0.40 -3.59 4.71
N VAL A 120 -0.30 -2.81 5.53
CA VAL A 120 -0.28 -2.97 7.00
C VAL A 120 -1.38 -3.97 7.36
N LEU A 121 -0.99 -5.06 8.02
CA LEU A 121 -1.88 -6.15 8.39
C LEU A 121 -2.62 -5.90 9.71
N ASP A 122 -3.55 -6.78 10.06
CA ASP A 122 -4.33 -6.75 11.30
C ASP A 122 -3.50 -6.75 12.59
N ASN A 123 -2.31 -7.35 12.56
CA ASN A 123 -1.35 -7.35 13.66
C ASN A 123 -0.31 -6.21 13.55
N ASN A 124 -0.54 -5.22 12.68
CA ASN A 124 0.33 -4.06 12.45
C ASN A 124 1.72 -4.41 11.86
N THR A 125 1.92 -5.65 11.38
CA THR A 125 3.09 -6.00 10.56
C THR A 125 2.89 -5.54 9.12
N VAL A 126 3.98 -5.43 8.36
CA VAL A 126 3.95 -4.98 6.96
C VAL A 126 4.38 -6.11 6.04
N LYS A 127 3.68 -6.26 4.92
CA LYS A 127 4.13 -7.05 3.76
C LYS A 127 4.17 -6.17 2.53
N CYS A 128 5.24 -6.28 1.75
CA CYS A 128 5.40 -5.60 0.46
C CYS A 128 5.61 -6.60 -0.67
N TRP A 129 5.11 -6.28 -1.87
CA TRP A 129 5.26 -7.11 -3.07
C TRP A 129 5.35 -6.25 -4.34
N GLY A 130 5.77 -6.86 -5.45
CA GLY A 130 6.04 -6.19 -6.72
C GLY A 130 7.52 -6.11 -7.06
N LEU A 131 7.94 -5.02 -7.70
CA LEU A 131 9.31 -4.78 -8.12
C LEU A 131 10.24 -4.63 -6.90
N GLY A 132 11.35 -5.36 -6.89
CA GLY A 132 12.35 -5.35 -5.81
C GLY A 132 13.50 -4.35 -5.96
N THR A 133 13.72 -3.79 -7.16
CA THR A 133 14.84 -2.90 -7.45
C THR A 133 14.92 -1.72 -6.47
N ASN A 134 16.14 -1.32 -6.10
CA ASN A 134 16.45 -0.29 -5.08
C ASN A 134 16.02 -0.67 -3.66
N GLY A 135 15.70 -1.94 -3.39
CA GLY A 135 15.30 -2.37 -2.05
C GLY A 135 13.90 -1.91 -1.65
N ARG A 136 13.08 -1.41 -2.58
CA ARG A 136 11.77 -0.78 -2.29
C ARG A 136 10.76 -1.67 -1.57
N LEU A 137 10.99 -2.98 -1.57
CA LEU A 137 10.22 -3.94 -0.80
C LEU A 137 10.70 -4.07 0.65
N GLY A 138 11.98 -3.85 0.95
CA GLY A 138 12.51 -3.85 2.32
C GLY A 138 12.86 -5.24 2.86
N TYR A 139 13.24 -6.18 1.99
CA TYR A 139 13.61 -7.56 2.40
C TYR A 139 15.13 -7.79 2.45
N GLY A 140 15.94 -6.74 2.33
CA GLY A 140 17.40 -6.85 2.23
C GLY A 140 17.84 -7.57 0.96
N THR A 141 17.10 -7.35 -0.14
CA THR A 141 17.37 -7.90 -1.47
C THR A 141 16.65 -7.06 -2.52
N THR A 142 17.16 -7.05 -3.75
CA THR A 142 16.51 -6.44 -4.92
C THR A 142 15.55 -7.36 -5.67
N THR A 143 15.25 -8.54 -5.12
CA THR A 143 14.38 -9.54 -5.74
C THR A 143 12.92 -9.08 -5.79
N SER A 144 12.28 -9.21 -6.96
CA SER A 144 10.86 -8.92 -7.11
C SER A 144 10.01 -10.09 -6.63
N LEU A 145 8.90 -9.81 -5.94
CA LEU A 145 8.01 -10.80 -5.33
C LEU A 145 6.56 -10.63 -5.80
N GLY A 146 5.79 -11.70 -5.76
CA GLY A 146 4.40 -11.72 -6.24
C GLY A 146 4.26 -11.96 -7.75
N ARG A 147 5.35 -12.31 -8.44
CA ARG A 147 5.37 -12.62 -9.88
C ARG A 147 4.99 -14.06 -10.19
N SER A 148 5.23 -14.98 -9.26
CA SER A 148 4.95 -16.41 -9.42
C SER A 148 4.22 -16.99 -8.22
N SER A 149 3.62 -18.16 -8.42
CA SER A 149 2.99 -18.92 -7.34
C SER A 149 4.00 -19.21 -6.22
N GLY A 150 3.52 -19.21 -4.98
CA GLY A 150 4.35 -19.42 -3.80
C GLY A 150 5.19 -18.23 -3.35
N GLN A 151 5.01 -17.04 -3.93
CA GLN A 151 5.70 -15.80 -3.49
C GLN A 151 4.80 -14.85 -2.67
N MET A 152 3.56 -15.24 -2.41
CA MET A 152 2.56 -14.47 -1.64
C MET A 152 2.09 -15.29 -0.43
N GLY A 153 1.10 -14.78 0.32
CA GLY A 153 0.55 -15.51 1.46
C GLY A 153 1.58 -15.69 2.58
N ASP A 154 1.61 -16.88 3.18
CA ASP A 154 2.54 -17.23 4.25
C ASP A 154 4.01 -17.29 3.81
N ALA A 155 4.27 -17.48 2.51
CA ALA A 155 5.62 -17.48 1.96
C ALA A 155 6.23 -16.08 1.84
N LEU A 156 5.39 -15.04 1.81
CA LEU A 156 5.85 -13.66 1.82
C LEU A 156 6.15 -13.23 3.26
N ALA A 157 7.43 -12.98 3.55
CA ALA A 157 7.88 -12.53 4.86
C ALA A 157 7.29 -11.16 5.23
N THR A 158 7.35 -10.82 6.52
CA THR A 158 7.05 -9.46 6.99
C THR A 158 8.31 -8.60 6.98
N ILE A 159 8.15 -7.29 6.75
CA ILE A 159 9.27 -6.33 6.78
C ILE A 159 9.80 -6.17 8.21
N ASP A 160 11.12 -6.15 8.35
CA ASP A 160 11.76 -5.75 9.61
C ASP A 160 11.66 -4.23 9.78
N LEU A 161 10.91 -3.81 10.80
CA LEU A 161 10.75 -2.40 11.18
C LEU A 161 11.66 -2.03 12.36
N GLY A 162 12.53 -2.94 12.78
CA GLY A 162 13.30 -2.89 14.01
C GLY A 162 12.66 -3.72 15.14
N THR A 163 13.49 -4.12 16.11
CA THR A 163 13.10 -4.99 17.22
C THR A 163 11.88 -4.44 17.97
N GLY A 164 10.80 -5.23 18.00
CA GLY A 164 9.57 -4.90 18.72
C GLY A 164 8.81 -3.69 18.16
N ARG A 165 9.04 -3.30 16.90
CA ARG A 165 8.33 -2.21 16.23
C ARG A 165 7.23 -2.74 15.32
N THR A 166 6.16 -1.96 15.19
CA THR A 166 5.06 -2.22 14.25
C THR A 166 4.69 -0.94 13.51
N ALA A 167 3.99 -1.08 12.37
CA ALA A 167 3.56 0.07 11.58
C ALA A 167 2.18 0.56 12.03
N ALA A 168 2.09 1.85 12.34
CA ALA A 168 0.83 2.56 12.54
C ALA A 168 0.25 3.07 11.21
N ALA A 169 1.12 3.43 10.25
CA ALA A 169 0.73 3.84 8.91
C ALA A 169 1.85 3.53 7.91
N ILE A 170 1.48 3.43 6.63
CA ILE A 170 2.43 3.24 5.52
C ILE A 170 2.11 4.16 4.34
N SER A 171 3.14 4.59 3.62
CA SER A 171 3.04 5.33 2.36
C SER A 171 4.13 4.87 1.39
N ALA A 172 3.81 4.82 0.10
CA ALA A 172 4.75 4.48 -0.95
C ALA A 172 4.93 5.67 -1.91
N GLY A 173 6.19 6.00 -2.20
CA GLY A 173 6.55 6.87 -3.32
C GLY A 173 6.74 6.05 -4.61
N SER A 174 7.37 6.64 -5.63
CA SER A 174 7.62 5.93 -6.90
C SER A 174 8.49 4.68 -6.71
N ALA A 175 9.55 4.79 -5.90
CA ALA A 175 10.55 3.75 -5.71
C ALA A 175 11.04 3.61 -4.25
N HIS A 176 10.37 4.25 -3.29
CA HIS A 176 10.65 4.13 -1.87
C HIS A 176 9.35 3.94 -1.08
N THR A 177 9.47 3.50 0.16
CA THR A 177 8.36 3.24 1.07
C THR A 177 8.73 3.78 2.44
N CYS A 178 7.78 4.39 3.13
CA CYS A 178 7.95 4.90 4.49
C CYS A 178 6.82 4.39 5.39
N ALA A 179 7.18 4.01 6.61
CA ALA A 179 6.25 3.64 7.65
C ALA A 179 6.36 4.58 8.86
N VAL A 180 5.22 4.98 9.40
CA VAL A 180 5.13 5.56 10.75
C VAL A 180 5.01 4.40 11.72
N LEU A 181 5.90 4.32 12.70
CA LEU A 181 5.96 3.24 13.67
C LEU A 181 5.08 3.52 14.90
N ASP A 182 4.90 2.51 15.75
CA ASP A 182 4.10 2.56 16.98
C ASP A 182 4.60 3.59 18.02
N ASN A 183 5.85 4.02 17.91
CA ASN A 183 6.45 5.08 18.74
C ASN A 183 6.47 6.45 18.03
N ALA A 184 5.71 6.62 16.96
CA ALA A 184 5.65 7.83 16.14
C ALA A 184 6.96 8.22 15.43
N THR A 185 7.98 7.36 15.42
CA THR A 185 9.15 7.53 14.55
C THR A 185 8.85 7.06 13.13
N VAL A 186 9.65 7.48 12.17
CA VAL A 186 9.53 7.10 10.76
C VAL A 186 10.69 6.21 10.35
N LYS A 187 10.41 5.17 9.58
CA LYS A 187 11.41 4.37 8.88
C LYS A 187 11.09 4.38 7.39
N CYS A 188 12.07 4.76 6.57
CA CYS A 188 11.96 4.77 5.11
C CYS A 188 13.00 3.82 4.50
N TRP A 189 12.63 3.15 3.41
CA TRP A 189 13.48 2.26 2.64
C TRP A 189 13.17 2.35 1.15
N GLY A 190 14.06 1.84 0.30
CA GLY A 190 13.98 1.93 -1.15
C GLY A 190 15.02 2.89 -1.75
N LEU A 191 14.68 3.44 -2.92
CA LEU A 191 15.52 4.40 -3.63
C LEU A 191 15.82 5.65 -2.79
N ASN A 192 17.08 6.08 -2.78
CA ASN A 192 17.54 7.23 -2.02
C ASN A 192 18.51 8.16 -2.77
N THR A 193 18.67 8.01 -4.09
CA THR A 193 19.63 8.81 -4.87
C THR A 193 19.42 10.33 -4.74
N ASP A 194 18.21 10.78 -4.39
CA ASP A 194 17.86 12.19 -4.15
C ASP A 194 17.69 12.54 -2.65
N GLY A 195 18.11 11.67 -1.73
CA GLY A 195 17.89 11.84 -0.29
C GLY A 195 16.44 11.60 0.16
N GLN A 196 15.69 10.82 -0.61
CA GLN A 196 14.25 10.56 -0.44
C GLN A 196 13.93 9.93 0.92
N LEU A 197 14.89 9.19 1.51
CA LEU A 197 14.74 8.53 2.80
C LEU A 197 15.02 9.47 3.99
N GLY A 198 15.61 10.64 3.75
CA GLY A 198 15.87 11.64 4.80
C GLY A 198 16.94 11.23 5.82
N LEU A 199 17.86 10.32 5.47
CA LEU A 199 18.86 9.76 6.38
C LEU A 199 20.17 10.56 6.46
N GLY A 200 20.30 11.64 5.68
CA GLY A 200 21.53 12.43 5.60
C GLY A 200 22.58 11.85 4.65
N ASP A 201 22.22 10.83 3.88
CA ASP A 201 23.00 10.22 2.81
C ASP A 201 22.10 9.92 1.60
N THR A 202 22.71 9.39 0.53
CA THR A 202 22.04 9.05 -0.75
C THR A 202 22.09 7.56 -1.08
N ASP A 203 22.38 6.72 -0.09
CA ASP A 203 22.48 5.27 -0.29
C ASP A 203 21.07 4.67 -0.20
N ASP A 204 20.74 3.72 -1.08
CA ASP A 204 19.47 2.98 -1.02
C ASP A 204 19.39 2.19 0.31
N ARG A 205 18.18 1.75 0.72
CA ARG A 205 18.02 0.87 1.89
C ARG A 205 17.07 -0.27 1.58
N GLY A 206 17.39 -1.44 2.12
CA GLY A 206 16.57 -2.64 2.02
C GLY A 206 16.87 -3.47 0.77
N ASP A 207 17.92 -3.09 0.03
CA ASP A 207 18.51 -3.85 -1.07
C ASP A 207 19.60 -4.81 -0.61
N ASP A 208 20.20 -4.59 0.56
CA ASP A 208 21.18 -5.49 1.18
C ASP A 208 20.79 -5.94 2.61
N ALA A 209 21.41 -7.04 3.06
CA ALA A 209 21.15 -7.62 4.36
C ALA A 209 21.60 -6.69 5.51
N GLY A 210 20.73 -6.49 6.50
CA GLY A 210 21.04 -5.71 7.70
C GLY A 210 20.76 -4.21 7.59
N GLU A 211 20.17 -3.74 6.48
CA GLU A 211 19.79 -2.34 6.30
C GLU A 211 18.40 -2.00 6.86
N MET A 212 17.60 -3.03 7.15
CA MET A 212 16.23 -2.95 7.66
C MET A 212 16.19 -3.22 9.17
#